data_AF-A0A7X0IZV3-F1
#
_entry.id   AF-A0A7X0IZV3-F1
#
_cell.length_a   1.000
_cell.length_b   1.000
_cell.length_c   1.000
_cell.angle_alpha   90.00
_cell.angle_beta   90.00
_cell.angle_gamma   90.00
#
_symmetry.space_group_name_H-M   'P 1'
#
loop_
_entity.id
_entity.type
_entity.pdbx_description
1 polymer ?
#
loop_
_entity_poly.entity_id
_entity_poly.type
_entity_poly.pdbx_seq_one_letter_code
_entity_poly.pdbx_strand_id
1 'polypeptide(L)'
;MLRKTLLTLSLLIGLQMISKAQNLPSLITGRNINSTFSIIAYDPNKQEWGIAVATNNIYVGNSTCYVEPGIGAFSVIAETEPKYAINGFQQLKEGKTIEQAINYTKSLDTMADYRQVSGIDAKGNVFAFTGSTLKYWKGNSTDIIRKNFAVMGNQLAPETLHTMAYTFEHSTGTLSERLLKALIAGEHAGGQNSGKQSAALLVKGLNNEWYNNVDLRVDHSRDPFGDLQRLLNYHYGRIRINQATTALVIGNKKYGDSLLNIAVMMTKGWYGIYPKLAKAYLLANNEQKALELIKAAVKAEPKWKANLSAFYCLYKYPEISSLYPENRFTVIDWNNAISMLTDLGKTDQAIALSKKVLQKYPSSSYTWYVLANAYQKNGNIEAARHANETALKCDAENEDAKRLLKIIGH
;
A
#
# COMPACT_ATOMS: atom_id res chain seq x y z
N MET A 1 -31.37 -71.92 -10.15
CA MET A 1 -30.82 -70.90 -11.07
C MET A 1 -30.92 -69.55 -10.38
N LEU A 2 -29.83 -69.13 -9.72
CA LEU A 2 -28.94 -68.04 -10.15
C LEU A 2 -29.54 -66.63 -10.07
N ARG A 3 -28.87 -65.82 -9.23
CA ARG A 3 -28.58 -64.36 -9.38
C ARG A 3 -29.75 -63.41 -9.03
N LYS A 4 -29.58 -62.32 -8.30
CA LYS A 4 -28.37 -61.56 -7.93
C LYS A 4 -28.71 -60.66 -6.74
N THR A 5 -27.86 -60.72 -5.73
CA THR A 5 -27.74 -59.81 -4.60
C THR A 5 -27.44 -58.39 -5.11
N LEU A 6 -28.22 -57.40 -4.68
CA LEU A 6 -27.85 -55.99 -4.74
C LEU A 6 -28.06 -55.41 -3.34
N LEU A 7 -27.04 -55.62 -2.50
CA LEU A 7 -26.81 -54.81 -1.32
C LEU A 7 -26.34 -53.44 -1.80
N THR A 8 -27.24 -52.47 -1.87
CA THR A 8 -26.88 -51.06 -1.87
C THR A 8 -26.39 -50.71 -0.47
N LEU A 9 -25.08 -50.92 -0.26
CA LEU A 9 -24.37 -50.37 0.88
C LEU A 9 -24.34 -48.84 0.67
N SER A 10 -25.30 -48.15 1.28
CA SER A 10 -25.28 -46.69 1.39
C SER A 10 -24.04 -46.30 2.17
N LEU A 11 -22.95 -46.04 1.44
CA LEU A 11 -21.76 -45.39 1.98
C LEU A 11 -22.20 -43.97 2.37
N LEU A 12 -22.69 -43.84 3.61
CA LEU A 12 -22.64 -42.59 4.36
C LEU A 12 -21.16 -42.27 4.54
N ILE A 13 -20.53 -41.81 3.45
CA ILE A 13 -19.40 -40.89 3.58
C ILE A 13 -20.05 -39.71 4.27
N GLY A 14 -19.97 -39.71 5.59
CA GLY A 14 -20.09 -38.49 6.36
C GLY A 14 -19.06 -37.56 5.75
N LEU A 15 -19.52 -36.69 4.83
CA LEU A 15 -18.96 -35.36 4.74
C LEU A 15 -19.10 -34.85 6.17
N GLN A 16 -18.04 -35.07 6.96
CA GLN A 16 -17.70 -34.15 8.02
C GLN A 16 -17.50 -32.84 7.27
N MET A 17 -18.61 -32.14 7.06
CA MET A 17 -18.64 -30.70 7.18
C MET A 17 -18.02 -30.45 8.54
N ILE A 18 -16.68 -30.43 8.58
CA ILE A 18 -15.96 -29.77 9.64
C ILE A 18 -16.41 -28.34 9.44
N SER A 19 -17.52 -27.99 10.07
CA SER A 19 -17.83 -26.64 10.41
C SER A 19 -16.59 -26.19 11.17
N LYS A 20 -15.68 -25.54 10.46
CA LYS A 20 -14.59 -24.81 11.08
C LYS A 20 -15.32 -23.70 11.81
N ALA A 21 -15.74 -23.99 13.05
CA ALA A 21 -16.30 -23.00 13.95
C ALA A 21 -15.16 -22.03 14.22
N GLN A 22 -15.03 -21.04 13.34
CA GLN A 22 -13.87 -20.17 13.20
C GLN A 22 -13.58 -19.50 14.55
N ASN A 23 -14.57 -19.35 15.44
CA ASN A 23 -14.43 -18.74 16.75
C ASN A 23 -14.98 -19.60 17.90
N LEU A 24 -14.80 -20.92 17.86
CA LEU A 24 -15.32 -21.81 18.91
C LEU A 24 -14.87 -21.43 20.34
N PRO A 25 -13.59 -21.07 20.60
CA PRO A 25 -13.19 -20.62 21.94
C PRO A 25 -13.95 -19.38 22.40
N SER A 26 -14.14 -18.40 21.50
CA SER A 26 -14.92 -17.20 21.78
C SER A 26 -16.37 -17.51 22.11
N LEU A 27 -17.01 -18.39 21.32
CA LEU A 27 -18.39 -18.82 21.54
C LEU A 27 -18.59 -19.52 22.89
N ILE A 28 -17.68 -20.42 23.27
CA ILE A 28 -17.81 -21.21 24.51
C ILE A 28 -17.51 -20.37 25.76
N THR A 29 -16.57 -19.44 25.65
CA THR A 29 -16.09 -18.66 26.82
C THR A 29 -16.78 -17.31 26.98
N GLY A 30 -17.52 -16.84 25.98
CA GLY A 30 -18.09 -15.49 25.95
C GLY A 30 -17.04 -14.38 25.81
N ARG A 31 -15.82 -14.72 25.37
CA ARG A 31 -14.68 -13.78 25.24
C ARG A 31 -14.29 -13.55 23.79
N ASN A 32 -13.58 -12.46 23.50
CA ASN A 32 -13.14 -12.13 22.14
C ASN A 32 -11.74 -12.68 21.82
N ILE A 33 -11.53 -13.98 22.04
CA ILE A 33 -10.26 -14.65 21.78
C ILE A 33 -10.20 -15.08 20.31
N ASN A 34 -9.28 -14.49 19.56
CA ASN A 34 -9.10 -14.79 18.14
C ASN A 34 -7.78 -15.53 17.87
N SER A 35 -7.83 -16.55 17.02
CA SER A 35 -6.60 -17.18 16.51
C SER A 35 -5.81 -16.13 15.75
N THR A 36 -4.55 -15.91 16.11
CA THR A 36 -3.75 -14.80 15.60
C THR A 36 -2.28 -15.16 15.68
N PHE A 37 -1.50 -14.70 14.72
CA PHE A 37 -0.04 -14.71 14.79
C PHE A 37 0.53 -13.41 14.25
N SER A 38 1.65 -12.98 14.82
CA SER A 38 2.29 -11.74 14.44
C SER A 38 3.81 -11.84 14.55
N ILE A 39 4.47 -10.95 13.82
CA ILE A 39 5.89 -10.64 13.94
C ILE A 39 6.03 -9.15 14.20
N ILE A 40 6.86 -8.78 15.16
CA ILE A 40 7.28 -7.40 15.46
C ILE A 40 8.79 -7.30 15.29
N ALA A 41 9.29 -6.25 14.64
CA ALA A 41 10.72 -6.10 14.40
C ALA A 41 11.17 -4.63 14.31
N TYR A 42 12.48 -4.44 14.46
CA TYR A 42 13.18 -3.18 14.30
C TYR A 42 14.35 -3.34 13.32
N ASP A 43 14.44 -2.45 12.33
CA ASP A 43 15.61 -2.31 11.48
C ASP A 43 16.48 -1.13 11.97
N PRO A 44 17.62 -1.38 12.64
CA PRO A 44 18.49 -0.32 13.15
C PRO A 44 19.16 0.50 12.03
N ASN A 45 19.35 -0.07 10.84
CA ASN A 45 20.02 0.63 9.74
C ASN A 45 19.10 1.69 9.11
N LYS A 46 17.79 1.42 9.09
CA LYS A 46 16.77 2.35 8.57
C LYS A 46 16.04 3.11 9.66
N GLN A 47 16.22 2.73 10.92
CA GLN A 47 15.47 3.24 12.07
C GLN A 47 13.96 3.10 11.85
N GLU A 48 13.54 1.89 11.48
CA GLU A 48 12.16 1.53 11.20
C GLU A 48 11.66 0.46 12.17
N TRP A 49 10.42 0.64 12.66
CA TRP A 49 9.71 -0.35 13.47
C TRP A 49 8.54 -0.87 12.65
N GLY A 50 8.30 -2.17 12.73
CA GLY A 50 7.21 -2.77 11.97
C GLY A 50 6.58 -4.00 12.61
N ILE A 51 5.32 -4.22 12.24
CA ILE A 51 4.48 -5.32 12.67
C ILE A 51 3.80 -5.90 11.44
N ALA A 52 3.80 -7.23 11.32
CA ALA A 52 2.92 -7.95 10.41
C ALA A 52 2.10 -8.95 11.20
N VAL A 53 0.81 -9.05 10.90
CA VAL A 53 -0.15 -9.84 11.69
C VAL A 53 -1.22 -10.44 10.79
N ALA A 54 -1.71 -11.62 11.15
CA ALA A 54 -2.85 -12.26 10.53
C ALA A 54 -3.75 -12.92 11.57
N THR A 55 -5.05 -12.96 11.26
CA THR A 55 -6.07 -13.58 12.10
C THR A 55 -7.20 -14.17 11.25
N ASN A 56 -8.06 -14.93 11.92
CA ASN A 56 -9.28 -15.49 11.40
C ASN A 56 -10.51 -14.62 11.68
N ASN A 57 -10.33 -13.44 12.29
CA ASN A 57 -11.33 -12.39 12.46
C ASN A 57 -11.11 -11.22 11.47
N ILE A 58 -11.98 -10.23 11.47
CA ILE A 58 -11.88 -9.04 10.60
C ILE A 58 -10.94 -7.97 11.18
N TYR A 59 -10.42 -7.11 10.30
CA TYR A 59 -9.72 -5.84 10.59
C TYR A 59 -8.50 -5.84 11.52
N VAL A 60 -7.75 -6.94 11.65
CA VAL A 60 -6.70 -7.12 12.69
C VAL A 60 -5.66 -6.01 12.82
N GLY A 61 -5.33 -5.32 11.73
CA GLY A 61 -4.40 -4.19 11.76
C GLY A 61 -4.84 -3.07 12.70
N ASN A 62 -6.15 -2.86 12.86
CA ASN A 62 -6.69 -1.82 13.73
C ASN A 62 -6.42 -2.05 15.21
N SER A 63 -6.60 -3.29 15.65
CA SER A 63 -6.68 -3.62 17.07
C SER A 63 -5.31 -4.01 17.64
N THR A 64 -4.40 -4.50 16.80
CA THR A 64 -3.19 -5.19 17.27
C THR A 64 -1.90 -4.44 17.03
N CYS A 65 -1.84 -3.49 16.08
CA CYS A 65 -0.58 -2.89 15.62
C CYS A 65 -0.37 -1.47 16.16
N TYR A 66 0.65 -1.27 16.99
CA TYR A 66 0.98 0.03 17.56
C TYR A 66 2.45 0.37 17.29
N VAL A 67 2.71 1.49 16.61
CA VAL A 67 4.07 1.95 16.30
C VAL A 67 4.18 3.46 16.53
N GLU A 68 5.13 3.84 17.37
CA GLU A 68 5.55 5.23 17.60
C GLU A 68 7.04 5.35 17.25
N PRO A 69 7.38 5.88 16.05
CA PRO A 69 8.77 6.01 15.61
C PRO A 69 9.65 6.73 16.62
N GLY A 70 10.85 6.19 16.87
CA GLY A 70 11.79 6.73 17.85
C GLY A 70 11.52 6.32 19.30
N ILE A 71 10.35 5.72 19.58
CA ILE A 71 9.99 5.20 20.91
C ILE A 71 9.95 3.67 20.91
N GLY A 72 9.19 3.07 19.99
CA GLY A 72 9.07 1.62 19.89
C GLY A 72 7.81 1.14 19.17
N ALA A 73 7.50 -0.13 19.34
CA ALA A 73 6.28 -0.75 18.82
C ALA A 73 5.76 -1.83 19.78
N PHE A 74 4.44 -2.07 19.73
CA PHE A 74 3.75 -3.08 20.53
C PHE A 74 2.74 -3.85 19.65
N SER A 75 2.66 -5.17 19.86
CA SER A 75 1.65 -6.05 19.30
C SER A 75 0.88 -6.75 20.41
N VAL A 76 -0.46 -6.64 20.40
CA VAL A 76 -1.33 -7.25 21.42
C VAL A 76 -2.39 -8.11 20.73
N ILE A 77 -2.34 -9.42 20.95
CA ILE A 77 -3.17 -10.42 20.27
C ILE A 77 -3.86 -11.37 21.26
N ALA A 78 -4.58 -12.38 20.74
CA ALA A 78 -5.53 -13.22 21.46
C ALA A 78 -6.76 -12.42 21.91
N GLU A 79 -6.88 -12.09 23.20
CA GLU A 79 -7.85 -11.12 23.70
C GLU A 79 -7.19 -9.74 23.83
N THR A 80 -7.39 -8.89 22.83
CA THR A 80 -6.66 -7.63 22.67
C THR A 80 -6.95 -6.61 23.78
N GLU A 81 -5.91 -5.96 24.29
CA GLU A 81 -6.00 -4.82 25.20
C GLU A 81 -5.06 -3.67 24.75
N PRO A 82 -5.61 -2.54 24.28
CA PRO A 82 -4.83 -1.39 23.86
C PRO A 82 -3.98 -0.75 24.97
N LYS A 83 -4.35 -0.90 26.25
CA LYS A 83 -3.60 -0.32 27.38
C LYS A 83 -2.13 -0.74 27.42
N TYR A 84 -1.77 -1.95 26.94
CA TYR A 84 -0.37 -2.36 26.88
C TYR A 84 0.49 -1.46 25.99
N ALA A 85 -0.05 -1.02 24.86
CA ALA A 85 0.63 -0.08 23.99
C ALA A 85 0.58 1.36 24.54
N ILE A 86 -0.61 1.81 24.99
CA ILE A 86 -0.80 3.19 25.50
C ILE A 86 0.11 3.46 26.69
N ASN A 87 0.06 2.61 27.71
CA ASN A 87 0.92 2.73 28.88
C ASN A 87 2.37 2.39 28.51
N GLY A 88 2.58 1.42 27.61
CA GLY A 88 3.91 1.00 27.19
C GLY A 88 4.73 2.14 26.59
N PHE A 89 4.14 2.92 25.67
CA PHE A 89 4.80 4.11 25.13
C PHE A 89 5.11 5.16 26.20
N GLN A 90 4.23 5.37 27.17
CA GLN A 90 4.48 6.27 28.29
C GLN A 90 5.68 5.78 29.13
N GLN A 91 5.71 4.49 29.47
CA GLN A 91 6.81 3.92 30.25
C GLN A 91 8.16 4.00 29.50
N LEU A 92 8.17 3.76 28.18
CA LEU A 92 9.37 3.93 27.36
C LEU A 92 9.86 5.40 27.34
N LYS A 93 8.95 6.37 27.27
CA LYS A 93 9.30 7.81 27.35
C LYS A 93 9.87 8.20 28.71
N GLU A 94 9.45 7.52 29.78
CA GLU A 94 10.00 7.67 31.14
C GLU A 94 11.33 6.92 31.34
N GLY A 95 11.88 6.31 30.28
CA GLY A 95 13.18 5.64 30.30
C GLY A 95 13.15 4.20 30.82
N LYS A 96 11.96 3.61 30.99
CA LYS A 96 11.82 2.19 31.36
C LYS A 96 12.23 1.28 30.21
N THR A 97 12.62 0.05 30.54
CA THR A 97 12.87 -0.98 29.53
C THR A 97 11.56 -1.49 28.92
N ILE A 98 11.62 -2.11 27.75
CA ILE A 98 10.44 -2.70 27.09
C ILE A 98 9.75 -3.76 27.97
N GLU A 99 10.52 -4.53 28.74
CA GLU A 99 10.02 -5.49 29.70
C GLU A 99 9.29 -4.81 30.85
N GLN A 100 9.88 -3.76 31.45
CA GLN A 100 9.24 -2.98 32.49
C GLN A 100 7.93 -2.33 31.99
N ALA A 101 7.93 -1.81 30.76
CA ALA A 101 6.76 -1.20 30.14
C ALA A 101 5.59 -2.18 29.97
N ILE A 102 5.87 -3.41 29.51
CA ILE A 102 4.85 -4.46 29.38
C ILE A 102 4.40 -4.95 30.77
N ASN A 103 5.34 -5.18 31.69
CA ASN A 103 5.03 -5.69 33.03
C ASN A 103 4.25 -4.69 33.88
N TYR A 104 4.41 -3.39 33.67
CA TYR A 104 3.60 -2.36 34.30
C TYR A 104 2.11 -2.61 34.04
N THR A 105 1.70 -2.71 32.77
CA THR A 105 0.30 -2.97 32.42
C THR A 105 -0.14 -4.36 32.84
N LYS A 106 0.72 -5.37 32.68
CA LYS A 106 0.44 -6.75 33.09
C LYS A 106 0.05 -6.86 34.57
N SER A 107 0.73 -6.10 35.45
CA SER A 107 0.46 -6.13 36.90
C SER A 107 -0.92 -5.58 37.28
N LEU A 108 -1.52 -4.75 36.41
CA LEU A 108 -2.83 -4.13 36.60
C LEU A 108 -3.95 -4.90 35.88
N ASP A 109 -3.59 -5.93 35.11
CA ASP A 109 -4.47 -6.65 34.21
C ASP A 109 -4.87 -8.01 34.79
N THR A 110 -6.05 -8.06 35.39
CA THR A 110 -6.63 -9.30 35.94
C THR A 110 -6.94 -10.36 34.88
N MET A 111 -6.83 -10.02 33.59
CA MET A 111 -7.07 -10.89 32.45
C MET A 111 -5.80 -11.19 31.65
N ALA A 112 -4.61 -10.89 32.19
CA ALA A 112 -3.34 -11.07 31.47
C ALA A 112 -3.13 -12.49 30.93
N ASP A 113 -3.69 -13.50 31.59
CA ASP A 113 -3.61 -14.90 31.17
C ASP A 113 -4.33 -15.23 29.85
N TYR A 114 -5.17 -14.32 29.35
CA TYR A 114 -5.91 -14.43 28.08
C TYR A 114 -5.24 -13.70 26.91
N ARG A 115 -4.09 -13.07 27.16
CA ARG A 115 -3.46 -12.14 26.22
C ARG A 115 -2.14 -12.71 25.73
N GLN A 116 -1.71 -12.25 24.57
CA GLN A 116 -0.29 -12.29 24.24
C GLN A 116 0.15 -10.89 23.86
N VAL A 117 1.31 -10.49 24.35
CA VAL A 117 1.87 -9.15 24.12
C VAL A 117 3.31 -9.29 23.70
N SER A 118 3.72 -8.59 22.66
CA SER A 118 5.13 -8.33 22.36
C SER A 118 5.38 -6.84 22.20
N GLY A 119 6.61 -6.43 22.47
CA GLY A 119 7.05 -5.07 22.30
C GLY A 119 8.53 -5.02 21.93
N ILE A 120 8.90 -3.93 21.26
CA ILE A 120 10.28 -3.62 20.90
C ILE A 120 10.53 -2.13 21.11
N ASP A 121 11.63 -1.78 21.78
CA ASP A 121 11.98 -0.37 22.03
C ASP A 121 12.81 0.25 20.90
N ALA A 122 13.15 1.53 21.05
CA ALA A 122 13.95 2.25 20.08
C ALA A 122 15.41 1.77 19.93
N LYS A 123 15.87 0.93 20.86
CA LYS A 123 17.21 0.32 20.86
C LYS A 123 17.20 -1.09 20.29
N GLY A 124 16.03 -1.62 19.93
CA GLY A 124 15.85 -2.98 19.44
C GLY A 124 15.79 -4.05 20.54
N ASN A 125 15.66 -3.66 21.81
CA ASN A 125 15.39 -4.62 22.88
C ASN A 125 13.95 -5.13 22.74
N VAL A 126 13.75 -6.42 22.91
CA VAL A 126 12.48 -7.10 22.67
C VAL A 126 12.02 -7.81 23.93
N PHE A 127 10.72 -7.71 24.22
CA PHE A 127 10.08 -8.52 25.25
C PHE A 127 8.73 -9.02 24.76
N ALA A 128 8.38 -10.25 25.10
CA ALA A 128 7.08 -10.83 24.81
C ALA A 128 6.63 -11.73 25.96
N PHE A 129 5.32 -11.91 26.10
CA PHE A 129 4.76 -12.97 26.93
C PHE A 129 3.50 -13.57 26.32
N THR A 130 3.28 -14.83 26.63
CA THR A 130 2.07 -15.59 26.32
C THR A 130 1.30 -15.89 27.60
N GLY A 131 0.03 -15.51 27.66
CA GLY A 131 -0.85 -15.75 28.81
C GLY A 131 -0.98 -17.25 29.13
N SER A 132 -1.04 -17.59 30.42
CA SER A 132 -0.92 -18.99 30.84
C SER A 132 -2.12 -19.86 30.47
N THR A 133 -3.30 -19.25 30.22
CA THR A 133 -4.53 -19.97 29.87
C THR A 133 -4.56 -20.41 28.40
N LEU A 134 -3.79 -19.76 27.51
CA LEU A 134 -3.90 -20.05 26.06
C LEU A 134 -3.42 -21.47 25.69
N LYS A 135 -2.69 -22.15 26.59
CA LYS A 135 -2.25 -23.55 26.43
C LYS A 135 -3.41 -24.55 26.40
N TYR A 136 -4.59 -24.17 26.88
CA TYR A 136 -5.78 -25.03 26.91
C TYR A 136 -6.59 -24.98 25.62
N TRP A 137 -6.24 -24.10 24.67
CA TRP A 137 -6.91 -24.04 23.37
C TRP A 137 -6.22 -24.91 22.33
N LYS A 138 -6.96 -25.27 21.28
CA LYS A 138 -6.47 -26.15 20.22
C LYS A 138 -5.32 -25.48 19.44
N GLY A 139 -4.18 -26.17 19.36
CA GLY A 139 -2.99 -25.69 18.66
C GLY A 139 -1.95 -25.11 19.61
N ASN A 140 -0.85 -24.62 19.04
CA ASN A 140 0.23 -24.05 19.83
C ASN A 140 -0.02 -22.57 20.11
N SER A 141 0.29 -22.18 21.34
CA SER A 141 0.29 -20.79 21.81
C SER A 141 1.65 -20.51 22.45
N THR A 142 2.49 -19.71 21.80
CA THR A 142 3.85 -19.42 22.26
C THR A 142 4.41 -18.15 21.59
N ASP A 143 5.63 -17.81 21.97
CA ASP A 143 6.43 -16.73 21.41
C ASP A 143 7.90 -17.17 21.24
N ILE A 144 8.61 -16.52 20.30
CA ILE A 144 10.03 -16.71 20.07
C ILE A 144 10.65 -15.32 19.98
N ILE A 145 11.56 -15.03 20.91
CA ILE A 145 12.31 -13.78 20.96
C ILE A 145 13.70 -13.98 20.34
N ARG A 146 14.13 -13.01 19.53
CA ARG A 146 15.45 -12.95 18.91
C ARG A 146 15.94 -11.50 18.92
N LYS A 147 17.17 -11.28 18.47
CA LYS A 147 17.73 -9.93 18.36
C LYS A 147 16.89 -9.10 17.39
N ASN A 148 16.37 -7.96 17.85
CA ASN A 148 15.59 -6.99 17.08
C ASN A 148 14.24 -7.48 16.52
N PHE A 149 13.74 -8.66 16.93
CA PHE A 149 12.38 -9.08 16.57
C PHE A 149 11.82 -10.14 17.53
N ALA A 150 10.49 -10.29 17.52
CA ALA A 150 9.80 -11.43 18.09
C ALA A 150 8.69 -11.91 17.16
N VAL A 151 8.43 -13.21 17.18
CA VAL A 151 7.24 -13.84 16.59
C VAL A 151 6.40 -14.45 17.69
N MET A 152 5.09 -14.41 17.55
CA MET A 152 4.16 -14.90 18.57
C MET A 152 2.83 -15.29 17.95
N GLY A 153 2.09 -16.17 18.59
CA GLY A 153 0.71 -16.45 18.22
C GLY A 153 0.06 -17.57 19.00
N ASN A 154 -1.23 -17.78 18.73
CA ASN A 154 -2.08 -18.77 19.38
C ASN A 154 -2.94 -19.54 18.38
N GLN A 155 -3.31 -20.76 18.79
CA GLN A 155 -4.09 -21.70 17.98
C GLN A 155 -3.43 -22.02 16.63
N LEU A 156 -2.10 -22.16 16.64
CA LEU A 156 -1.29 -22.37 15.46
C LEU A 156 -0.95 -23.85 15.21
N ALA A 157 -0.58 -24.15 13.97
CA ALA A 157 0.20 -25.34 13.67
C ALA A 157 1.61 -25.24 14.32
N PRO A 158 2.26 -26.36 14.68
CA PRO A 158 3.52 -26.33 15.43
C PRO A 158 4.68 -25.59 14.78
N GLU A 159 4.84 -25.72 13.46
CA GLU A 159 6.00 -25.18 12.72
C GLU A 159 5.86 -23.69 12.34
N THR A 160 4.68 -23.10 12.56
CA THR A 160 4.35 -21.74 12.12
C THR A 160 5.38 -20.71 12.61
N LEU A 161 5.63 -20.63 13.91
CA LEU A 161 6.51 -19.59 14.46
C LEU A 161 7.99 -19.83 14.18
N HIS A 162 8.44 -21.09 14.21
CA HIS A 162 9.82 -21.42 13.84
C HIS A 162 10.12 -21.03 12.38
N THR A 163 9.19 -21.30 11.47
CA THR A 163 9.31 -20.93 10.05
C THR A 163 9.29 -19.42 9.86
N MET A 164 8.45 -18.69 10.58
CA MET A 164 8.42 -17.22 10.55
C MET A 164 9.77 -16.64 10.98
N ALA A 165 10.28 -17.08 12.14
CA ALA A 165 11.55 -16.59 12.69
C ALA A 165 12.72 -16.86 11.73
N TYR A 166 12.83 -18.11 11.26
CA TYR A 166 13.86 -18.51 10.31
C TYR A 166 13.79 -17.68 9.02
N THR A 167 12.58 -17.51 8.47
CA THR A 167 12.39 -16.72 7.24
C THR A 167 12.76 -15.26 7.44
N PHE A 168 12.39 -14.64 8.57
CA PHE A 168 12.74 -13.24 8.84
C PHE A 168 14.26 -13.03 8.94
N GLU A 169 14.97 -13.94 9.59
CA GLU A 169 16.44 -13.91 9.75
C GLU A 169 17.17 -14.03 8.41
N HIS A 170 16.68 -14.86 7.50
CA HIS A 170 17.33 -15.17 6.22
C HIS A 170 16.79 -14.36 5.03
N SER A 171 15.76 -13.55 5.24
CA SER A 171 15.18 -12.72 4.19
C SER A 171 15.95 -11.41 4.00
N THR A 172 16.10 -11.01 2.75
CA THR A 172 16.64 -9.71 2.34
C THR A 172 15.54 -8.76 1.85
N GLY A 173 15.86 -7.48 1.81
CA GLY A 173 14.97 -6.41 1.39
C GLY A 173 14.69 -5.39 2.50
N THR A 174 13.72 -4.53 2.24
CA THR A 174 13.17 -3.59 3.22
C THR A 174 12.52 -4.31 4.40
N LEU A 175 12.33 -3.61 5.53
CA LEU A 175 11.68 -4.20 6.70
C LEU A 175 10.28 -4.73 6.38
N SER A 176 9.50 -4.00 5.58
CA SER A 176 8.15 -4.42 5.17
C SER A 176 8.14 -5.70 4.32
N GLU A 177 9.09 -5.86 3.39
CA GLU A 177 9.23 -7.10 2.60
C GLU A 177 9.61 -8.29 3.48
N ARG A 178 10.55 -8.11 4.41
CA ARG A 178 11.01 -9.16 5.32
C ARG A 178 9.91 -9.61 6.27
N LEU A 179 9.18 -8.66 6.87
CA LEU A 179 8.01 -8.93 7.72
C LEU A 179 6.93 -9.70 6.98
N LEU A 180 6.59 -9.28 5.75
CA LEU A 180 5.57 -9.95 4.96
C LEU A 180 6.00 -11.37 4.53
N LYS A 181 7.26 -11.55 4.10
CA LYS A 181 7.81 -12.88 3.79
C LYS A 181 7.70 -13.83 4.98
N ALA A 182 8.04 -13.35 6.18
CA ALA A 182 7.90 -14.12 7.41
C ALA A 182 6.44 -14.50 7.67
N LEU A 183 5.51 -13.54 7.59
CA LEU A 183 4.09 -13.78 7.79
C LEU A 183 3.52 -14.83 6.81
N ILE A 184 3.85 -14.73 5.53
CA ILE A 184 3.44 -15.69 4.48
C ILE A 184 4.05 -17.08 4.74
N ALA A 185 5.32 -17.14 5.14
CA ALA A 185 5.97 -18.42 5.43
C ALA A 185 5.34 -19.12 6.64
N GLY A 186 4.89 -18.36 7.65
CA GLY A 186 4.10 -18.89 8.77
C GLY A 186 2.78 -19.52 8.32
N GLU A 187 2.04 -18.84 7.45
CA GLU A 187 0.81 -19.41 6.84
C GLU A 187 1.10 -20.71 6.08
N HIS A 188 2.17 -20.74 5.27
CA HIS A 188 2.55 -21.95 4.53
C HIS A 188 3.03 -23.10 5.41
N ALA A 189 3.55 -22.81 6.61
CA ALA A 189 3.91 -23.82 7.61
C ALA A 189 2.69 -24.35 8.40
N GLY A 190 1.47 -23.98 8.00
CA GLY A 190 0.21 -24.45 8.57
C GLY A 190 -0.61 -23.35 9.24
N GLY A 191 0.02 -22.21 9.55
CA GLY A 191 -0.67 -21.00 10.00
C GLY A 191 -1.61 -21.25 11.18
N GLN A 192 -2.84 -20.76 11.03
CA GLN A 192 -3.92 -20.85 12.01
C GLN A 192 -4.79 -22.08 11.77
N ASN A 193 -5.11 -22.82 12.84
CA ASN A 193 -5.91 -24.03 12.74
C ASN A 193 -7.38 -23.79 12.31
N SER A 194 -7.88 -22.58 12.54
CA SER A 194 -9.29 -22.19 12.32
C SER A 194 -9.53 -21.44 11.00
N GLY A 195 -8.52 -21.31 10.14
CA GLY A 195 -8.61 -20.58 8.87
C GLY A 195 -8.11 -19.14 8.96
N LYS A 196 -8.36 -18.35 7.91
CA LYS A 196 -7.84 -16.99 7.72
C LYS A 196 -8.92 -16.04 7.27
N GLN A 197 -8.78 -14.76 7.59
CA GLN A 197 -9.78 -13.74 7.27
C GLN A 197 -9.19 -12.36 7.03
N SER A 198 -8.25 -11.91 7.86
CA SER A 198 -7.62 -10.60 7.72
C SER A 198 -6.12 -10.64 8.02
N ALA A 199 -5.39 -9.69 7.44
CA ALA A 199 -3.96 -9.49 7.67
C ALA A 199 -3.59 -8.01 7.54
N ALA A 200 -2.51 -7.60 8.20
CA ALA A 200 -1.99 -6.25 8.13
C ALA A 200 -0.46 -6.21 8.18
N LEU A 201 0.09 -5.15 7.62
CA LEU A 201 1.51 -4.82 7.63
C LEU A 201 1.65 -3.32 7.90
N LEU A 202 2.23 -2.99 9.06
CA LEU A 202 2.51 -1.64 9.49
C LEU A 202 4.01 -1.46 9.67
N VAL A 203 4.62 -0.50 8.98
CA VAL A 203 6.02 -0.10 9.16
C VAL A 203 6.10 1.43 9.18
N LYS A 204 6.70 1.98 10.24
CA LYS A 204 6.96 3.41 10.37
C LYS A 204 8.43 3.66 10.71
N GLY A 205 9.01 4.68 10.11
CA GLY A 205 10.41 5.06 10.30
C GLY A 205 10.56 6.42 10.98
N LEU A 206 11.66 6.61 11.71
CA LEU A 206 11.97 7.90 12.36
C LEU A 206 12.08 9.04 11.34
N ASN A 207 12.66 8.76 10.17
CA ASN A 207 12.90 9.72 9.10
C ASN A 207 11.93 9.55 7.92
N ASN A 208 10.84 8.81 8.11
CA ASN A 208 9.86 8.58 7.06
C ASN A 208 8.80 9.69 7.08
N GLU A 209 8.68 10.38 5.95
CA GLU A 209 7.49 11.17 5.65
C GLU A 209 6.23 10.28 5.69
N TRP A 210 5.07 10.89 5.97
CA TRP A 210 3.82 10.16 6.17
C TRP A 210 3.46 9.22 5.00
N TYR A 211 3.81 9.59 3.77
CA TYR A 211 3.55 8.82 2.55
C TYR A 211 4.58 7.72 2.26
N ASN A 212 5.70 7.70 3.00
CA ASN A 212 6.73 6.66 2.95
C ASN A 212 6.49 5.55 3.99
N ASN A 213 5.64 5.80 4.98
CA ASN A 213 5.19 4.73 5.89
C ASN A 213 4.37 3.68 5.14
N VAL A 214 4.49 2.43 5.58
CA VAL A 214 3.68 1.32 5.10
C VAL A 214 2.59 1.08 6.11
N ASP A 215 1.33 1.29 5.73
CA ASP A 215 0.16 0.88 6.50
C ASP A 215 -0.80 0.22 5.52
N LEU A 216 -0.69 -1.11 5.43
CA LEU A 216 -1.43 -1.94 4.49
C LEU A 216 -2.31 -2.90 5.26
N ARG A 217 -3.59 -2.91 4.90
CA ARG A 217 -4.61 -3.66 5.62
C ARG A 217 -5.50 -4.40 4.65
N VAL A 218 -5.64 -5.70 4.88
CA VAL A 218 -6.67 -6.54 4.27
C VAL A 218 -7.62 -6.94 5.38
N ASP A 219 -8.63 -6.10 5.60
CA ASP A 219 -9.54 -6.26 6.74
C ASP A 219 -10.55 -7.41 6.56
N HIS A 220 -10.73 -7.90 5.32
CA HIS A 220 -11.47 -9.11 4.98
C HIS A 220 -11.03 -9.64 3.60
N SER A 221 -10.62 -10.91 3.52
CA SER A 221 -10.39 -11.61 2.25
C SER A 221 -10.37 -13.13 2.46
N ARG A 222 -10.62 -13.88 1.38
CA ARG A 222 -10.36 -15.33 1.32
C ARG A 222 -8.87 -15.64 1.23
N ASP A 223 -8.09 -14.72 0.67
CA ASP A 223 -6.63 -14.80 0.58
C ASP A 223 -5.98 -13.50 1.09
N PRO A 224 -6.04 -13.26 2.42
CA PRO A 224 -5.53 -12.01 2.99
C PRO A 224 -4.02 -11.85 2.77
N PHE A 225 -3.26 -12.94 2.67
CA PHE A 225 -1.81 -12.91 2.47
C PHE A 225 -1.44 -12.51 1.03
N GLY A 226 -2.07 -13.13 0.02
CA GLY A 226 -1.87 -12.75 -1.38
C GLY A 226 -2.34 -11.33 -1.67
N ASP A 227 -3.44 -10.91 -1.06
CA ASP A 227 -3.96 -9.54 -1.16
C ASP A 227 -3.01 -8.53 -0.50
N LEU A 228 -2.44 -8.85 0.67
CA LEU A 228 -1.47 -8.00 1.36
C LEU A 228 -0.16 -7.87 0.55
N GLN A 229 0.30 -8.96 -0.07
CA GLN A 229 1.42 -8.93 -1.01
C GLN A 229 1.13 -8.07 -2.23
N ARG A 230 -0.09 -8.13 -2.77
CA ARG A 230 -0.50 -7.26 -3.89
C ARG A 230 -0.48 -5.79 -3.48
N LEU A 231 -0.95 -5.44 -2.28
CA LEU A 231 -0.86 -4.06 -1.76
C LEU A 231 0.59 -3.60 -1.59
N LEU A 232 1.48 -4.46 -1.08
CA LEU A 232 2.90 -4.12 -0.93
C LEU A 232 3.56 -3.93 -2.31
N ASN A 233 3.19 -4.76 -3.29
CA ASN A 233 3.62 -4.58 -4.67
C ASN A 233 3.14 -3.24 -5.23
N TYR A 234 1.89 -2.84 -4.99
CA TYR A 234 1.38 -1.54 -5.43
C TYR A 234 2.14 -0.37 -4.81
N HIS A 235 2.44 -0.45 -3.50
CA HIS A 235 3.24 0.54 -2.79
C HIS A 235 4.62 0.75 -3.47
N TYR A 236 5.39 -0.32 -3.63
CA TYR A 236 6.73 -0.23 -4.23
C TYR A 236 6.69 0.01 -5.74
N GLY A 237 5.69 -0.52 -6.44
CA GLY A 237 5.45 -0.26 -7.85
C GLY A 237 5.27 1.22 -8.12
N ARG A 238 4.46 1.92 -7.32
CA ARG A 238 4.31 3.39 -7.39
C ARG A 238 5.64 4.13 -7.23
N ILE A 239 6.49 3.69 -6.31
CA ILE A 239 7.83 4.27 -6.09
C ILE A 239 8.70 4.04 -7.34
N ARG A 240 8.69 2.84 -7.91
CA ARG A 240 9.44 2.52 -9.14
C ARG A 240 8.98 3.36 -10.33
N ILE A 241 7.67 3.66 -10.45
CA ILE A 241 7.16 4.58 -11.48
C ILE A 241 7.72 5.99 -11.30
N ASN A 242 7.75 6.51 -10.07
CA ASN A 242 8.34 7.82 -9.79
C ASN A 242 9.81 7.86 -10.20
N GLN A 243 10.59 6.87 -9.74
CA GLN A 243 12.00 6.76 -10.06
C GLN A 243 12.25 6.63 -11.57
N ALA A 244 11.43 5.82 -12.27
CA ALA A 244 11.49 5.67 -13.72
C ALA A 244 11.23 7.01 -14.43
N THR A 245 10.17 7.71 -14.01
CA THR A 245 9.79 9.02 -14.57
C THR A 245 10.93 10.03 -14.40
N THR A 246 11.50 10.14 -13.20
CA THR A 246 12.64 11.03 -12.94
C THR A 246 13.83 10.66 -13.81
N ALA A 247 14.20 9.38 -13.87
CA ALA A 247 15.31 8.90 -14.67
C ALA A 247 15.13 9.23 -16.16
N LEU A 248 13.92 9.07 -16.69
CA LEU A 248 13.58 9.38 -18.08
C LEU A 248 13.66 10.88 -18.36
N VAL A 249 13.15 11.73 -17.45
CA VAL A 249 13.20 13.20 -17.59
C VAL A 249 14.64 13.72 -17.63
N ILE A 250 15.54 13.16 -16.82
CA ILE A 250 16.96 13.56 -16.83
C ILE A 250 17.79 12.86 -17.93
N GLY A 251 17.13 12.13 -18.85
CA GLY A 251 17.78 11.48 -20.00
C GLY A 251 18.41 10.10 -19.73
N ASN A 252 18.29 9.54 -18.53
CA ASN A 252 18.79 8.20 -18.21
C ASN A 252 17.80 7.10 -18.64
N LYS A 253 17.68 6.92 -19.96
CA LYS A 253 16.69 6.02 -20.57
C LYS A 253 16.84 4.56 -20.12
N LYS A 254 18.07 4.02 -20.13
CA LYS A 254 18.32 2.62 -19.77
C LYS A 254 17.85 2.30 -18.35
N TYR A 255 18.14 3.18 -17.39
CA TYR A 255 17.70 2.99 -16.01
C TYR A 255 16.18 3.19 -15.87
N GLY A 256 15.63 4.20 -16.54
CA GLY A 256 14.20 4.45 -16.60
C GLY A 256 13.40 3.25 -17.11
N ASP A 257 13.82 2.66 -18.23
CA ASP A 257 13.17 1.49 -18.84
C ASP A 257 13.24 0.26 -17.91
N SER A 258 14.38 0.04 -17.24
CA SER A 258 14.54 -1.05 -16.27
C SER A 258 13.56 -0.92 -15.11
N LEU A 259 13.47 0.27 -14.52
CA LEU A 259 12.54 0.56 -13.43
C LEU A 259 11.08 0.42 -13.87
N LEU A 260 10.77 0.83 -15.11
CA LEU A 260 9.42 0.77 -15.65
C LEU A 260 8.95 -0.68 -15.86
N ASN A 261 9.84 -1.58 -16.29
CA ASN A 261 9.53 -3.01 -16.37
C ASN A 261 9.18 -3.60 -14.99
N ILE A 262 9.94 -3.24 -13.95
CA ILE A 262 9.66 -3.64 -12.57
C ILE A 262 8.31 -3.07 -12.12
N ALA A 263 8.09 -1.78 -12.33
CA ALA A 263 6.85 -1.10 -11.97
C ALA A 263 5.62 -1.78 -12.56
N VAL A 264 5.62 -2.10 -13.86
CA VAL A 264 4.49 -2.76 -14.53
C VAL A 264 4.16 -4.11 -13.90
N MET A 265 5.18 -4.91 -13.56
CA MET A 265 4.95 -6.19 -12.89
C MET A 265 4.32 -6.00 -11.51
N MET A 266 4.82 -5.04 -10.73
CA MET A 266 4.38 -4.78 -9.37
C MET A 266 2.97 -4.17 -9.30
N THR A 267 2.58 -3.36 -10.29
CA THR A 267 1.27 -2.68 -10.31
C THR A 267 0.22 -3.37 -11.16
N LYS A 268 0.44 -4.62 -11.56
CA LYS A 268 -0.50 -5.39 -12.39
C LYS A 268 -1.86 -5.47 -11.70
N GLY A 269 -2.90 -5.03 -12.41
CA GLY A 269 -4.29 -5.04 -11.90
C GLY A 269 -4.73 -3.75 -11.19
N TRP A 270 -3.81 -2.80 -10.93
CA TRP A 270 -4.19 -1.48 -10.41
C TRP A 270 -4.49 -0.52 -11.56
N TYR A 271 -5.64 -0.65 -12.21
CA TYR A 271 -5.97 0.15 -13.40
C TYR A 271 -5.90 1.68 -13.17
N GLY A 272 -6.12 2.15 -11.95
CA GLY A 272 -5.97 3.56 -11.59
C GLY A 272 -4.54 4.12 -11.70
N ILE A 273 -3.50 3.28 -11.70
CA ILE A 273 -2.09 3.73 -11.86
C ILE A 273 -1.62 3.73 -13.31
N TYR A 274 -2.39 3.11 -14.21
CA TYR A 274 -2.03 2.99 -15.63
C TYR A 274 -1.81 4.33 -16.33
N PRO A 275 -2.53 5.42 -16.01
CA PRO A 275 -2.26 6.73 -16.60
C PRO A 275 -0.84 7.24 -16.27
N LYS A 276 -0.36 6.94 -15.07
CA LYS A 276 0.99 7.31 -14.64
C LYS A 276 2.05 6.48 -15.36
N LEU A 277 1.81 5.17 -15.53
CA LEU A 277 2.65 4.30 -16.35
C LEU A 277 2.66 4.76 -17.81
N ALA A 278 1.51 5.14 -18.37
CA ALA A 278 1.39 5.63 -19.74
C ALA A 278 2.20 6.92 -19.92
N LYS A 279 2.13 7.87 -18.98
CA LYS A 279 3.01 9.06 -18.97
C LYS A 279 4.50 8.67 -18.97
N ALA A 280 4.90 7.71 -18.13
CA ALA A 280 6.28 7.23 -18.11
C ALA A 280 6.70 6.59 -19.45
N TYR A 281 5.84 5.80 -20.08
CA TYR A 281 6.12 5.24 -21.41
C TYR A 281 6.19 6.31 -22.50
N LEU A 282 5.37 7.36 -22.43
CA LEU A 282 5.47 8.51 -23.34
C LEU A 282 6.80 9.24 -23.19
N LEU A 283 7.28 9.45 -21.96
CA LEU A 283 8.63 9.99 -21.71
C LEU A 283 9.74 9.07 -22.25
N ALA A 284 9.51 7.76 -22.24
CA ALA A 284 10.42 6.77 -22.84
C ALA A 284 10.29 6.69 -24.38
N ASN A 285 9.47 7.53 -25.02
CA ASN A 285 9.13 7.50 -26.44
C ASN A 285 8.51 6.16 -26.89
N ASN A 286 7.71 5.52 -26.04
CA ASN A 286 7.00 4.28 -26.31
C ASN A 286 5.49 4.48 -26.29
N GLU A 287 4.98 5.10 -27.34
CA GLU A 287 3.55 5.41 -27.49
C GLU A 287 2.68 4.15 -27.56
N GLN A 288 3.20 3.04 -28.10
CA GLN A 288 2.44 1.79 -28.21
C GLN A 288 2.10 1.19 -26.85
N LYS A 289 3.08 1.11 -25.93
CA LYS A 289 2.82 0.65 -24.56
C LYS A 289 1.92 1.61 -23.78
N ALA A 290 2.08 2.92 -24.01
CA ALA A 290 1.16 3.91 -23.43
C ALA A 290 -0.28 3.67 -23.92
N LEU A 291 -0.47 3.49 -25.23
CA LEU A 291 -1.76 3.18 -25.85
C LEU A 291 -2.40 1.92 -25.26
N GLU A 292 -1.65 0.84 -25.11
CA GLU A 292 -2.13 -0.41 -24.50
C GLU A 292 -2.63 -0.23 -23.06
N LEU A 293 -1.87 0.51 -22.24
CA LEU A 293 -2.25 0.80 -20.86
C LEU A 293 -3.52 1.67 -20.79
N ILE A 294 -3.61 2.68 -21.64
CA ILE A 294 -4.77 3.59 -21.72
C ILE A 294 -6.03 2.81 -22.11
N LYS A 295 -5.92 1.94 -23.13
CA LYS A 295 -7.02 1.05 -23.53
C LYS A 295 -7.43 0.09 -22.40
N ALA A 296 -6.46 -0.49 -21.70
CA ALA A 296 -6.72 -1.37 -20.57
C ALA A 296 -7.41 -0.63 -19.42
N ALA A 297 -7.01 0.60 -19.12
CA ALA A 297 -7.64 1.45 -18.12
C ALA A 297 -9.09 1.79 -18.47
N VAL A 298 -9.35 2.21 -19.72
CA VAL A 298 -10.72 2.48 -20.21
C VAL A 298 -11.60 1.23 -20.20
N LYS A 299 -11.03 0.06 -20.55
CA LYS A 299 -11.77 -1.21 -20.54
C LYS A 299 -12.18 -1.61 -19.12
N ALA A 300 -11.31 -1.40 -18.14
CA ALA A 300 -11.57 -1.71 -16.74
C ALA A 300 -12.53 -0.72 -16.08
N GLU A 301 -12.40 0.58 -16.41
CA GLU A 301 -13.26 1.65 -15.89
C GLU A 301 -13.72 2.57 -17.03
N PRO A 302 -14.90 2.32 -17.64
CA PRO A 302 -15.39 3.11 -18.76
C PRO A 302 -15.58 4.60 -18.46
N LYS A 303 -15.83 4.99 -17.19
CA LYS A 303 -15.92 6.41 -16.81
C LYS A 303 -14.59 7.15 -16.94
N TRP A 304 -13.48 6.40 -16.95
CA TRP A 304 -12.14 6.96 -17.07
C TRP A 304 -11.90 7.65 -18.42
N LYS A 305 -12.76 7.42 -19.43
CA LYS A 305 -12.74 8.11 -20.74
C LYS A 305 -12.69 9.65 -20.64
N ALA A 306 -13.25 10.24 -19.58
CA ALA A 306 -13.20 11.68 -19.34
C ALA A 306 -11.77 12.24 -19.16
N ASN A 307 -10.77 11.38 -18.92
CA ASN A 307 -9.37 11.79 -18.76
C ASN A 307 -8.53 11.58 -20.04
N LEU A 308 -9.13 11.07 -21.13
CA LEU A 308 -8.39 10.77 -22.37
C LEU A 308 -7.77 12.02 -22.99
N SER A 309 -8.37 13.19 -22.78
CA SER A 309 -7.86 14.48 -23.24
C SER A 309 -6.43 14.76 -22.75
N ALA A 310 -6.07 14.32 -21.54
CA ALA A 310 -4.70 14.42 -21.04
C ALA A 310 -3.70 13.65 -21.94
N PHE A 311 -4.13 12.60 -22.64
CA PHE A 311 -3.30 11.81 -23.55
C PHE A 311 -3.48 12.24 -25.01
N TYR A 312 -3.68 13.55 -25.26
CA TYR A 312 -3.90 14.10 -26.60
C TYR A 312 -2.85 13.72 -27.64
N CYS A 313 -1.59 13.51 -27.25
CA CYS A 313 -0.56 13.02 -28.18
C CYS A 313 -0.87 11.63 -28.78
N LEU A 314 -1.77 10.85 -28.17
CA LEU A 314 -2.27 9.57 -28.67
C LEU A 314 -3.54 9.71 -29.54
N TYR A 315 -4.10 10.92 -29.74
CA TYR A 315 -5.33 11.11 -30.53
C TYR A 315 -5.15 10.86 -32.03
N LYS A 316 -3.91 10.77 -32.51
CA LYS A 316 -3.58 10.28 -33.85
C LYS A 316 -3.98 8.82 -34.07
N TYR A 317 -4.17 8.04 -33.00
CA TYR A 317 -4.65 6.68 -33.07
C TYR A 317 -6.19 6.66 -33.04
N PRO A 318 -6.87 6.14 -34.09
CA PRO A 318 -8.34 6.06 -34.13
C PRO A 318 -8.94 5.32 -32.93
N GLU A 319 -8.18 4.37 -32.36
CA GLU A 319 -8.53 3.62 -31.16
C GLU A 319 -8.71 4.49 -29.90
N ILE A 320 -8.12 5.70 -29.86
CA ILE A 320 -8.29 6.65 -28.77
C ILE A 320 -9.31 7.72 -29.15
N SER A 321 -9.16 8.34 -30.32
CA SER A 321 -10.03 9.46 -30.73
C SER A 321 -11.49 9.05 -30.89
N SER A 322 -11.78 7.79 -31.26
CA SER A 322 -13.14 7.26 -31.31
C SER A 322 -13.79 7.07 -29.93
N LEU A 323 -13.01 6.86 -28.87
CA LEU A 323 -13.52 6.62 -27.52
C LEU A 323 -14.03 7.91 -26.86
N TYR A 324 -13.38 9.03 -27.14
CA TYR A 324 -13.76 10.36 -26.64
C TYR A 324 -13.36 11.45 -27.66
N PRO A 325 -14.25 11.77 -28.61
CA PRO A 325 -13.92 12.65 -29.73
C PRO A 325 -13.66 14.11 -29.33
N GLU A 326 -12.79 14.80 -30.08
CA GLU A 326 -12.37 16.20 -29.81
C GLU A 326 -13.54 17.20 -29.77
N ASN A 327 -14.61 16.97 -30.54
CA ASN A 327 -15.78 17.86 -30.52
C ASN A 327 -16.52 17.88 -29.17
N ARG A 328 -16.24 16.91 -28.28
CA ARG A 328 -16.76 16.85 -26.92
C ARG A 328 -15.88 17.56 -25.91
N PHE A 329 -14.67 17.99 -26.30
CA PHE A 329 -13.72 18.59 -25.37
C PHE A 329 -14.20 19.93 -24.85
N THR A 330 -14.27 20.03 -23.53
CA THR A 330 -14.43 21.27 -22.79
C THR A 330 -13.12 22.03 -22.72
N VAL A 331 -13.14 23.28 -22.22
CA VAL A 331 -11.89 24.02 -21.94
C VAL A 331 -10.99 23.27 -20.94
N ILE A 332 -11.57 22.51 -20.01
CA ILE A 332 -10.83 21.69 -19.03
C ILE A 332 -10.07 20.57 -19.74
N ASP A 333 -10.71 19.89 -20.70
CA ASP A 333 -10.07 18.85 -21.50
C ASP A 333 -8.86 19.37 -22.28
N TRP A 334 -9.03 20.53 -22.92
CA TRP A 334 -7.95 21.18 -23.63
C TRP A 334 -6.80 21.59 -22.69
N ASN A 335 -7.11 22.11 -21.51
CA ASN A 335 -6.11 22.47 -20.51
C ASN A 335 -5.34 21.24 -19.97
N ASN A 336 -6.00 20.10 -19.83
CA ASN A 336 -5.36 18.83 -19.49
C ASN A 336 -4.42 18.34 -20.60
N ALA A 337 -4.85 18.44 -21.86
CA ALA A 337 -4.02 18.11 -23.03
C ALA A 337 -2.74 18.96 -23.08
N ILE A 338 -2.89 20.28 -22.94
CA ILE A 338 -1.78 21.24 -22.92
C ILE A 338 -0.82 20.93 -21.77
N SER A 339 -1.35 20.74 -20.56
CA SER A 339 -0.53 20.45 -19.37
C SER A 339 0.29 19.16 -19.55
N MET A 340 -0.31 18.09 -20.09
CA MET A 340 0.43 16.85 -20.34
C MET A 340 1.50 17.03 -21.43
N LEU A 341 1.21 17.73 -22.52
CA LEU A 341 2.22 18.00 -23.57
C LEU A 341 3.42 18.77 -23.00
N THR A 342 3.16 19.79 -22.18
CA THR A 342 4.20 20.54 -21.45
C THR A 342 5.01 19.65 -20.51
N ASP A 343 4.36 18.72 -19.81
CA ASP A 343 5.01 17.76 -18.92
C ASP A 343 5.84 16.69 -19.65
N LEU A 344 5.49 16.37 -20.89
CA LEU A 344 6.24 15.48 -21.76
C LEU A 344 7.41 16.19 -22.48
N GLY A 345 7.63 17.47 -22.21
CA GLY A 345 8.64 18.29 -22.89
C GLY A 345 8.26 18.67 -24.33
N LYS A 346 7.01 18.42 -24.75
CA LYS A 346 6.50 18.80 -26.08
C LYS A 346 5.98 20.26 -26.06
N THR A 347 6.83 21.18 -25.61
CA THR A 347 6.48 22.59 -25.32
C THR A 347 5.95 23.32 -26.55
N ASP A 348 6.54 23.13 -27.73
CA ASP A 348 6.07 23.77 -28.97
C ASP A 348 4.65 23.32 -29.34
N GLN A 349 4.35 22.02 -29.18
CA GLN A 349 3.01 21.49 -29.42
C GLN A 349 2.01 22.04 -28.39
N ALA A 350 2.43 22.14 -27.13
CA ALA A 350 1.61 22.72 -26.07
C ALA A 350 1.27 24.19 -26.35
N ILE A 351 2.27 25.01 -26.72
CA ILE A 351 2.09 26.43 -27.06
C ILE A 351 1.15 26.60 -28.26
N ALA A 352 1.35 25.81 -29.32
CA ALA A 352 0.49 25.85 -30.50
C ALA A 352 -0.96 25.48 -30.15
N LEU A 353 -1.15 24.44 -29.35
CA LEU A 353 -2.47 24.00 -28.90
C LEU A 353 -3.14 25.05 -28.01
N SER A 354 -2.41 25.65 -27.06
CA SER A 354 -2.91 26.75 -26.22
C SER A 354 -3.43 27.92 -27.06
N LYS A 355 -2.67 28.37 -28.07
CA LYS A 355 -3.09 29.47 -28.95
C LYS A 355 -4.39 29.16 -29.69
N LYS A 356 -4.53 27.93 -30.21
CA LYS A 356 -5.78 27.45 -30.84
C LYS A 356 -6.96 27.45 -29.87
N VAL A 357 -6.74 27.00 -28.63
CA VAL A 357 -7.78 26.93 -27.59
C VAL A 357 -8.21 28.33 -27.15
N LEU A 358 -7.27 29.29 -27.04
CA LEU A 358 -7.56 30.68 -26.70
C LEU A 358 -8.36 31.43 -27.77
N GLN A 359 -8.31 31.02 -29.04
CA GLN A 359 -9.22 31.56 -30.06
C GLN A 359 -10.68 31.26 -29.73
N LYS A 360 -10.96 30.12 -29.10
CA LYS A 360 -12.31 29.70 -28.69
C LYS A 360 -12.67 30.16 -27.27
N TYR A 361 -11.69 30.22 -26.37
CA TYR A 361 -11.87 30.56 -24.96
C TYR A 361 -10.93 31.69 -24.51
N PRO A 362 -11.06 32.91 -25.08
CA PRO A 362 -10.09 33.99 -24.86
C PRO A 362 -10.04 34.48 -23.40
N SER A 363 -11.13 34.36 -22.66
CA SER A 363 -11.23 34.75 -21.24
C SER A 363 -10.86 33.64 -20.26
N SER A 364 -10.36 32.49 -20.73
CA SER A 364 -9.98 31.40 -19.82
C SER A 364 -8.66 31.72 -19.14
N SER A 365 -8.74 32.17 -17.89
CA SER A 365 -7.56 32.39 -17.03
C SER A 365 -6.67 31.15 -16.98
N TYR A 366 -7.25 29.96 -16.81
CA TYR A 366 -6.48 28.73 -16.70
C TYR A 366 -5.78 28.35 -18.02
N THR A 367 -6.39 28.61 -19.19
CA THR A 367 -5.72 28.39 -20.48
C THR A 367 -4.52 29.32 -20.66
N TRP A 368 -4.64 30.59 -20.25
CA TRP A 368 -3.51 31.53 -20.23
C TRP A 368 -2.40 31.07 -19.27
N TYR A 369 -2.75 30.55 -18.10
CA TYR A 369 -1.79 29.98 -17.15
C TYR A 369 -1.04 28.77 -17.74
N VAL A 370 -1.73 27.79 -18.33
CA VAL A 370 -1.03 26.62 -18.90
C VAL A 370 -0.18 26.98 -20.12
N LEU A 371 -0.54 28.04 -20.87
CA LEU A 371 0.31 28.63 -21.90
C LEU A 371 1.57 29.27 -21.29
N ALA A 372 1.43 30.03 -20.20
CA ALA A 372 2.56 30.61 -19.49
C ALA A 372 3.54 29.54 -19.00
N ASN A 373 3.03 28.47 -18.39
CA ASN A 373 3.82 27.32 -17.97
C ASN A 373 4.55 26.66 -19.16
N ALA A 374 3.88 26.50 -20.30
CA ALA A 374 4.50 25.98 -21.51
C ALA A 374 5.65 26.87 -22.03
N TYR A 375 5.46 28.20 -22.06
CA TYR A 375 6.52 29.14 -22.42
C TYR A 375 7.70 29.11 -21.44
N GLN A 376 7.42 29.02 -20.14
CA GLN A 376 8.45 28.95 -19.09
C GLN A 376 9.32 27.70 -19.28
N LYS A 377 8.72 26.53 -19.47
CA LYS A 377 9.47 25.30 -19.76
C LYS A 377 10.19 25.32 -21.12
N ASN A 378 9.71 26.14 -22.06
CA ASN A 378 10.40 26.38 -23.34
C ASN A 378 11.56 27.38 -23.24
N GLY A 379 11.80 27.97 -22.07
CA GLY A 379 12.82 29.00 -21.86
C GLY A 379 12.42 30.41 -22.33
N ASN A 380 11.20 30.63 -22.82
CA ASN A 380 10.73 31.95 -23.23
C ASN A 380 10.07 32.68 -22.05
N ILE A 381 10.92 33.26 -21.19
CA ILE A 381 10.50 33.87 -19.91
C ILE A 381 9.63 35.11 -20.12
N GLU A 382 9.89 35.94 -21.13
CA GLU A 382 9.07 37.13 -21.42
C GLU A 382 7.65 36.75 -21.84
N ALA A 383 7.51 35.80 -22.77
CA ALA A 383 6.19 35.32 -23.19
C ALA A 383 5.46 34.61 -22.05
N ALA A 384 6.20 33.88 -21.19
CA ALA A 384 5.64 33.27 -20.00
C ALA A 384 5.06 34.31 -19.04
N ARG A 385 5.83 35.38 -18.74
CA ARG A 385 5.38 36.48 -17.88
C ARG A 385 4.12 37.15 -18.44
N HIS A 386 4.12 37.51 -19.72
CA HIS A 386 2.99 38.16 -20.37
C HIS A 386 1.72 37.31 -20.35
N ALA A 387 1.84 36.01 -20.69
CA ALA A 387 0.71 35.09 -20.64
C ALA A 387 0.18 34.92 -19.21
N ASN A 388 1.07 34.88 -18.21
CA ASN A 388 0.68 34.70 -16.81
C ASN A 388 0.01 35.95 -16.21
N GLU A 389 0.49 37.14 -16.56
CA GLU A 389 -0.19 38.41 -16.22
C GLU A 389 -1.57 38.48 -16.86
N THR A 390 -1.71 37.98 -18.09
CA THR A 390 -3.02 37.88 -18.77
C THR A 390 -3.94 36.91 -18.05
N ALA A 391 -3.43 35.77 -17.55
CA ALA A 391 -4.20 34.85 -16.72
C ALA A 391 -4.76 35.56 -15.47
N LEU A 392 -3.94 36.36 -14.77
CA LEU A 392 -4.35 37.12 -13.59
C LEU A 392 -5.31 38.28 -13.90
N LYS A 393 -5.24 38.86 -15.11
CA LYS A 393 -6.24 39.84 -15.59
C LYS A 393 -7.60 39.17 -15.83
N CYS A 394 -7.62 37.94 -16.35
CA CYS A 394 -8.86 37.18 -16.54
C CYS A 394 -9.47 36.71 -15.21
N ASP A 395 -8.62 36.34 -14.24
CA ASP A 395 -9.04 35.93 -12.90
C ASP A 395 -7.92 36.24 -11.90
N ALA A 396 -8.14 37.26 -11.08
CA ALA A 396 -7.17 37.71 -10.08
C ALA A 396 -6.98 36.68 -8.95
N GLU A 397 -7.89 35.72 -8.78
CA GLU A 397 -7.83 34.68 -7.75
C GLU A 397 -7.18 33.38 -8.24
N ASN A 398 -6.62 33.37 -9.45
CA ASN A 398 -5.89 32.22 -9.97
C ASN A 398 -4.56 32.01 -9.21
N GLU A 399 -4.61 31.17 -8.17
CA GLU A 399 -3.47 30.85 -7.31
C GLU A 399 -2.31 30.16 -8.03
N ASP A 400 -2.58 29.39 -9.08
CA ASP A 400 -1.54 28.74 -9.86
C ASP A 400 -0.76 29.76 -10.69
N ALA A 401 -1.47 30.73 -11.28
CA ALA A 401 -0.85 31.87 -11.94
C ALA A 401 -0.07 32.76 -10.95
N LYS A 402 -0.63 33.04 -9.76
CA LYS A 402 0.10 33.78 -8.69
C LYS A 402 1.41 33.08 -8.31
N ARG A 403 1.38 31.74 -8.16
CA ARG A 403 2.57 30.94 -7.84
C ARG A 403 3.59 30.94 -8.97
N LEU A 404 3.17 30.73 -10.21
CA LEU A 404 4.07 30.75 -11.36
C LEU A 404 4.73 32.11 -11.55
N LEU A 405 4.02 33.22 -11.29
CA LEU A 405 4.59 34.57 -11.40
C LEU A 405 5.76 34.77 -10.45
N LYS A 406 5.68 34.24 -9.22
CA LYS A 406 6.77 34.29 -8.24
C LYS A 406 8.00 33.53 -8.73
N ILE A 407 7.79 32.40 -9.40
CA ILE A 407 8.89 31.59 -9.97
C ILE A 407 9.53 32.31 -11.18
N ILE A 408 8.74 32.99 -12.01
CA ILE A 408 9.21 33.76 -13.18
C ILE A 408 9.85 35.11 -12.79
N GLY A 409 9.48 35.66 -11.63
CA GLY A 409 9.96 36.95 -11.12
C GLY A 409 11.35 36.93 -10.47
N HIS A 410 11.85 35.73 -10.15
CA HIS A 410 13.24 35.46 -9.79
C HIS A 410 13.99 34.93 -11.01
#